data_AF-A0A6L9LVJ3-F1
#
_entry.id   AF-A0A6L9LVJ3-F1
#
_cell.length_a   1.000
_cell.length_b   1.000
_cell.length_c   1.000
_cell.angle_alpha   90.00
_cell.angle_beta   90.00
_cell.angle_gamma   90.00
#
_symmetry.space_group_name_H-M   'P 1'
#
loop_
_entity.id
_entity.type
_entity.pdbx_description
1 polymer ?
#
loop_
_entity_poly.entity_id
_entity_poly.type
_entity_poly.pdbx_seq_one_letter_code
_entity_poly.pdbx_strand_id
1 'polypeptide(L)'
;MISGIRLHIEIGDTIIERCPRLEIISTRHRPLDLAHIHVPDPTGEVENLFTYGDQVRIEYGYRGGESAVWQGTLRATERLSRDQVCLTADSLALPLVSTHVTECYTDDFSRFMVKDIIKHADMPIGRIDIPNEPLARLPISTLPIWQAVLQVLHTVRLAYGHDISRIALWLGAEGVNLGDFDEPGDVPVIATGENLIRHLTATKKNGLHSVETVLLPGLSHSRLFHLMDSRLGVDRELRALHVKHAITPNSVRTFIKYGRER
;
A
#
# COMPACT_ATOMS: atom_id res chain seq x y z
N MET A 1 -20.61 -14.92 -10.42
CA MET A 1 -20.21 -15.02 -9.01
C MET A 1 -19.13 -16.07 -8.94
N ILE A 2 -17.91 -15.73 -8.52
CA ILE A 2 -16.82 -16.73 -8.40
C ILE A 2 -17.15 -17.61 -7.19
N SER A 3 -17.41 -18.90 -7.39
CA SER A 3 -17.70 -19.82 -6.29
C SER A 3 -16.48 -19.89 -5.35
N GLY A 4 -16.65 -19.54 -4.08
CA GLY A 4 -15.61 -19.69 -3.05
C GLY A 4 -14.98 -18.40 -2.52
N ILE A 5 -15.41 -17.21 -2.99
CA ILE A 5 -14.90 -15.93 -2.49
C ILE A 5 -15.95 -15.19 -1.69
N ARG A 6 -15.50 -14.57 -0.60
CA ARG A 6 -16.21 -13.54 0.14
C ARG A 6 -15.72 -12.20 -0.37
N LEU A 7 -16.61 -11.44 -0.99
CA LEU A 7 -16.35 -10.08 -1.44
C LEU A 7 -17.55 -9.23 -1.02
N HIS A 8 -17.31 -8.21 -0.23
CA HIS A 8 -18.31 -7.25 0.22
C HIS A 8 -17.72 -5.85 0.12
N ILE A 9 -18.35 -4.99 -0.68
CA ILE A 9 -17.85 -3.65 -0.99
C ILE A 9 -18.96 -2.65 -0.66
N GLU A 10 -18.60 -1.67 0.15
CA GLU A 10 -19.43 -0.54 0.57
C GLU A 10 -18.75 0.75 0.13
N ILE A 11 -19.51 1.64 -0.49
CA ILE A 11 -19.06 2.98 -0.89
C ILE A 11 -20.14 3.97 -0.47
N GLY A 12 -19.84 4.83 0.50
CA GLY A 12 -20.84 5.65 1.17
C GLY A 12 -21.95 4.77 1.75
N ASP A 13 -23.19 5.04 1.36
CA ASP A 13 -24.38 4.26 1.76
C ASP A 13 -24.74 3.15 0.76
N THR A 14 -23.92 2.93 -0.28
CA THR A 14 -24.22 1.99 -1.37
C THR A 14 -23.41 0.70 -1.24
N ILE A 15 -24.10 -0.44 -1.37
CA ILE A 15 -23.47 -1.77 -1.43
C ILE A 15 -23.30 -2.18 -2.89
N ILE A 16 -22.08 -2.58 -3.27
CA ILE A 16 -21.79 -3.07 -4.62
C ILE A 16 -22.04 -4.58 -4.68
N GLU A 17 -23.14 -4.98 -5.31
CA GLU A 17 -23.52 -6.40 -5.43
C GLU A 17 -22.67 -7.16 -6.47
N ARG A 18 -22.15 -6.46 -7.47
CA ARG A 18 -21.41 -7.06 -8.58
C ARG A 18 -20.14 -6.29 -8.85
N CYS A 19 -19.01 -6.98 -8.67
CA CYS A 19 -17.69 -6.48 -8.99
C CYS A 19 -16.97 -7.48 -9.92
N PRO A 20 -16.98 -7.26 -11.25
CA PRO A 20 -16.27 -8.13 -12.18
C PRO A 20 -14.76 -8.15 -11.93
N ARG A 21 -14.19 -7.04 -11.49
CA ARG A 21 -12.76 -6.92 -11.24
C ARG A 21 -12.50 -6.00 -10.05
N LEU A 22 -11.71 -6.49 -9.09
CA LEU A 22 -11.18 -5.72 -7.98
C LEU A 22 -9.66 -5.86 -7.97
N GLU A 23 -8.97 -4.73 -7.83
CA GLU A 23 -7.54 -4.70 -7.58
C GLU A 23 -7.26 -3.86 -6.33
N ILE A 24 -6.44 -4.39 -5.41
CA ILE A 24 -5.90 -3.62 -4.27
C ILE A 24 -4.39 -3.65 -4.43
N ILE A 25 -3.77 -2.48 -4.46
CA ILE A 25 -2.36 -2.31 -4.76
C ILE A 25 -1.70 -1.53 -3.64
N SER A 26 -0.63 -2.13 -3.10
CA SER A 26 0.20 -1.52 -2.07
C SER A 26 1.66 -1.57 -2.50
N THR A 27 2.40 -0.48 -2.32
CA THR A 27 3.77 -0.37 -2.82
C THR A 27 4.65 0.40 -1.85
N ARG A 28 5.73 -0.24 -1.40
CA ARG A 28 6.73 0.40 -0.55
C ARG A 28 7.36 1.62 -1.25
N HIS A 29 7.70 2.64 -0.48
CA HIS A 29 8.13 3.97 -0.96
C HIS A 29 7.04 4.77 -1.70
N ARG A 30 5.79 4.28 -1.72
CA ARG A 30 4.61 5.08 -2.05
C ARG A 30 3.72 5.08 -0.82
N PRO A 31 3.52 6.25 -0.17
CA PRO A 31 2.75 6.30 1.06
C PRO A 31 1.28 5.92 0.85
N LEU A 32 0.79 6.05 -0.38
CA LEU A 32 -0.60 5.86 -0.73
C LEU A 32 -0.84 4.53 -1.46
N ASP A 33 -1.55 3.64 -0.79
CA ASP A 33 -2.14 2.45 -1.38
C ASP A 33 -3.47 2.80 -2.08
N LEU A 34 -3.86 1.99 -3.06
CA LEU A 34 -5.03 2.25 -3.90
C LEU A 34 -5.84 0.99 -4.18
N ALA A 35 -7.13 1.18 -4.44
CA ALA A 35 -8.03 0.15 -4.91
C ALA A 35 -8.73 0.57 -6.21
N HIS A 36 -8.86 -0.36 -7.15
CA HIS A 36 -9.65 -0.23 -8.37
C HIS A 36 -10.82 -1.20 -8.32
N ILE A 37 -12.03 -0.67 -8.33
CA ILE A 37 -13.28 -1.42 -8.23
C ILE A 37 -14.01 -1.23 -9.55
N HIS A 38 -14.12 -2.29 -10.33
CA HIS A 38 -14.92 -2.26 -11.56
C HIS A 38 -16.36 -2.60 -11.23
N VAL A 39 -17.30 -1.77 -11.70
CA VAL A 39 -18.74 -1.93 -11.49
C VAL A 39 -19.45 -1.96 -12.86
N PRO A 40 -20.38 -2.91 -13.09
CA PRO A 40 -21.23 -2.90 -14.28
C PRO A 40 -22.17 -1.69 -14.25
N ASP A 41 -22.25 -0.96 -15.36
CA ASP A 41 -23.11 0.20 -15.51
C ASP A 41 -23.81 0.21 -16.88
N PRO A 42 -24.74 -0.73 -17.13
CA PRO A 42 -25.45 -0.83 -18.41
C PRO A 42 -26.42 0.34 -18.65
N THR A 43 -26.86 1.03 -17.59
CA THR A 43 -27.82 2.15 -17.68
C THR A 43 -27.13 3.52 -17.75
N GLY A 44 -25.85 3.61 -17.37
CA GLY A 44 -25.13 4.88 -17.31
C GLY A 44 -25.38 5.68 -16.03
N GLU A 45 -26.07 5.10 -15.06
CA GLU A 45 -26.53 5.80 -13.85
C GLU A 45 -25.57 5.64 -12.67
N VAL A 46 -24.69 4.63 -12.71
CA VAL A 46 -23.80 4.29 -11.60
C VAL A 46 -22.82 5.42 -11.27
N GLU A 47 -22.41 6.22 -12.26
CA GLU A 47 -21.53 7.37 -12.04
C GLU A 47 -22.16 8.42 -11.10
N ASN A 48 -23.48 8.56 -11.12
CA ASN A 48 -24.20 9.54 -10.31
C ASN A 48 -24.46 9.07 -8.87
N LEU A 49 -24.17 7.80 -8.57
CA LEU A 49 -24.39 7.22 -7.23
C LEU A 49 -23.27 7.55 -6.25
N PHE A 50 -22.09 7.91 -6.75
CA PHE A 50 -20.90 8.07 -5.92
C PHE A 50 -20.34 9.48 -6.00
N THR A 51 -19.91 9.98 -4.85
CA THR A 51 -19.31 11.30 -4.70
C THR A 51 -17.85 11.17 -4.32
N TYR A 52 -17.04 12.12 -4.81
CA TYR A 52 -15.66 12.26 -4.35
C TYR A 52 -15.60 12.35 -2.81
N GLY A 53 -14.75 11.54 -2.18
CA GLY A 53 -14.58 11.50 -0.73
C GLY A 53 -15.47 10.48 0.00
N ASP A 54 -16.37 9.78 -0.71
CA ASP A 54 -17.18 8.72 -0.10
C ASP A 54 -16.28 7.66 0.55
N GLN A 55 -16.66 7.21 1.74
CA GLN A 55 -15.92 6.18 2.47
C GLN A 55 -16.06 4.84 1.74
N VAL A 56 -14.93 4.16 1.54
CA VAL A 56 -14.86 2.87 0.86
C VAL A 56 -14.42 1.83 1.85
N ARG A 57 -15.18 0.73 1.96
CA ARG A 57 -14.81 -0.45 2.73
C ARG A 57 -14.91 -1.68 1.83
N ILE A 58 -13.82 -2.44 1.75
CA ILE A 58 -13.71 -3.64 0.92
C ILE A 58 -13.32 -4.80 1.83
N GLU A 59 -14.23 -5.72 2.08
CA GLU A 59 -13.92 -7.01 2.69
C GLU A 59 -13.71 -8.06 1.59
N TYR A 60 -12.56 -8.70 1.61
CA TYR A 60 -12.17 -9.69 0.60
C TYR A 60 -11.48 -10.89 1.25
N GLY A 61 -11.77 -12.10 0.75
CA GLY A 61 -11.19 -13.32 1.27
C GLY A 61 -11.84 -14.59 0.71
N TYR A 62 -11.46 -15.74 1.26
CA TYR A 62 -12.09 -17.01 0.92
C TYR A 62 -13.36 -17.23 1.76
N ARG A 63 -14.38 -17.85 1.17
CA ARG A 63 -15.60 -18.19 1.90
C ARG A 63 -15.29 -19.25 2.97
N GLY A 64 -15.57 -18.94 4.24
CA GLY A 64 -15.27 -19.84 5.37
C GLY A 64 -13.80 -19.89 5.77
N GLY A 65 -12.96 -19.05 5.18
CA GLY A 65 -11.54 -18.89 5.54
C GLY A 65 -11.23 -17.47 5.97
N GLU A 66 -9.95 -17.11 5.89
CA GLU A 66 -9.46 -15.77 6.22
C GLU A 66 -10.05 -14.71 5.27
N SER A 67 -10.41 -13.57 5.86
CA SER A 67 -10.77 -12.35 5.16
C SER A 67 -9.98 -11.17 5.71
N ALA A 68 -9.78 -10.17 4.85
CA ALA A 68 -9.18 -8.91 5.22
C ALA A 68 -10.12 -7.77 4.84
N VAL A 69 -9.96 -6.65 5.54
CA VAL A 69 -10.69 -5.42 5.27
C VAL A 69 -9.70 -4.37 4.80
N TRP A 70 -9.99 -3.76 3.64
CA TRP A 70 -9.31 -2.58 3.14
C TRP A 70 -10.25 -1.38 3.25
N GLN A 71 -9.72 -0.24 3.64
CA GLN A 71 -10.48 1.00 3.83
C GLN A 71 -9.81 2.17 3.13
N GLY A 72 -10.63 3.11 2.69
CA GLY A 72 -10.17 4.29 1.99
C GLY A 72 -11.30 5.25 1.63
N THR A 73 -11.01 6.15 0.70
CA THR A 73 -11.94 7.16 0.20
C THR A 73 -11.97 7.15 -1.32
N LEU A 74 -13.15 7.31 -1.90
CA LEU A 74 -13.30 7.37 -3.35
C LEU A 74 -12.64 8.64 -3.90
N ARG A 75 -11.75 8.47 -4.87
CA ARG A 75 -11.04 9.57 -5.56
C ARG A 75 -11.63 9.88 -6.92
N ALA A 76 -11.94 8.87 -7.71
CA ALA A 76 -12.32 9.07 -9.10
C ALA A 76 -13.21 7.96 -9.63
N THR A 77 -14.07 8.33 -10.57
CA THR A 77 -14.88 7.41 -11.36
C THR A 77 -14.54 7.61 -12.83
N GLU A 78 -14.18 6.53 -13.52
CA GLU A 78 -13.80 6.55 -14.93
C GLU A 78 -14.62 5.54 -15.72
N ARG A 79 -15.27 5.98 -16.81
CA ARG A 79 -15.97 5.07 -17.72
C ARG A 79 -14.95 4.29 -18.55
N LEU A 80 -14.90 2.98 -18.37
CA LEU A 80 -14.01 2.09 -19.12
C LEU A 80 -14.63 1.59 -20.43
N SER A 81 -15.94 1.37 -20.42
CA SER A 81 -16.70 0.93 -21.60
C SER A 81 -18.14 1.39 -21.50
N ARG A 82 -18.96 1.06 -22.51
CA ARG A 82 -20.40 1.39 -22.50
C ARG A 82 -21.10 0.93 -21.22
N ASP A 83 -20.75 -0.25 -20.73
CA ASP A 83 -21.46 -0.93 -19.65
C ASP A 83 -20.59 -1.11 -18.38
N GLN A 84 -19.50 -0.35 -18.24
CA GLN A 84 -18.56 -0.53 -17.12
C GLN A 84 -17.87 0.76 -16.71
N VAL A 85 -17.82 0.98 -15.40
CA VAL A 85 -17.06 2.06 -14.76
C VAL A 85 -16.01 1.50 -13.82
N CYS A 86 -14.91 2.24 -13.64
CA CYS A 86 -13.86 1.98 -12.67
C CYS A 86 -13.91 3.05 -11.59
N LEU A 87 -14.13 2.61 -10.35
CA LEU A 87 -14.04 3.43 -9.17
C LEU A 87 -12.62 3.28 -8.61
N THR A 88 -11.90 4.38 -8.46
CA THR A 88 -10.57 4.40 -7.86
C THR A 88 -10.64 5.01 -6.48
N ALA A 89 -10.22 4.25 -5.47
CA ALA A 89 -10.17 4.67 -4.09
C ALA A 89 -8.73 4.75 -3.59
N ASP A 90 -8.49 5.76 -2.77
CA ASP A 90 -7.23 6.01 -2.08
C ASP A 90 -7.34 5.49 -0.64
N SER A 91 -6.30 4.85 -0.12
CA SER A 91 -6.32 4.31 1.26
C SER A 91 -6.43 5.40 2.33
N LEU A 92 -6.63 4.98 3.59
CA LEU A 92 -6.60 5.86 4.77
C LEU A 92 -5.30 6.67 4.92
N ALA A 93 -4.24 6.36 4.15
CA ALA A 93 -3.01 7.14 4.08
C ALA A 93 -3.13 8.44 3.26
N LEU A 94 -4.31 8.76 2.68
CA LEU A 94 -4.54 9.97 1.90
C LEU A 94 -4.06 11.27 2.58
N PRO A 95 -4.25 11.50 3.90
CA PRO A 95 -3.74 12.71 4.56
C PRO A 95 -2.23 12.91 4.44
N LEU A 96 -1.44 11.84 4.31
CA LEU A 96 0.01 11.96 4.07
C LEU A 96 0.35 12.65 2.73
N VAL A 97 -0.57 12.57 1.76
CA VAL A 97 -0.41 13.08 0.39
C VAL A 97 -1.19 14.38 0.17
N SER A 98 -2.38 14.53 0.76
CA SER A 98 -3.24 15.69 0.55
C SER A 98 -2.99 16.83 1.54
N THR A 99 -2.53 16.54 2.76
CA THR A 99 -2.24 17.59 3.75
C THR A 99 -0.89 18.24 3.49
N HIS A 100 -0.89 19.57 3.43
CA HIS A 100 0.30 20.38 3.21
C HIS A 100 0.76 21.03 4.50
N VAL A 101 2.07 21.13 4.68
CA VAL A 101 2.71 21.76 5.84
C VAL A 101 3.63 22.90 5.41
N THR A 102 3.65 23.95 6.23
CA THR A 102 4.56 25.08 6.08
C THR A 102 5.16 25.36 7.45
N GLU A 103 6.41 24.96 7.62
CA GLU A 103 7.11 25.01 8.90
C GLU A 103 8.55 25.46 8.68
N CYS A 104 9.17 26.00 9.73
CA CYS A 104 10.58 26.34 9.72
C CYS A 104 11.21 25.87 11.02
N TYR A 105 12.04 24.84 10.94
CA TYR A 105 12.73 24.31 12.10
C TYR A 105 14.12 24.92 12.25
N THR A 106 14.54 25.16 13.50
CA THR A 106 15.82 25.77 13.84
C THR A 106 16.47 25.04 15.00
N ASP A 107 17.67 24.51 14.78
CA ASP A 107 18.47 23.78 15.77
C ASP A 107 17.73 22.58 16.41
N ASP A 108 16.82 21.96 15.66
CA ASP A 108 16.02 20.81 16.09
C ASP A 108 16.62 19.48 15.61
N PHE A 109 16.13 18.37 16.16
CA PHE A 109 16.52 17.03 15.74
C PHE A 109 15.57 16.46 14.67
N SER A 110 16.13 15.77 13.67
CA SER A 110 15.40 15.15 12.56
C SER A 110 14.22 14.28 12.98
N ARG A 111 14.34 13.49 14.06
CA ARG A 111 13.25 12.63 14.55
C ARG A 111 12.12 13.45 15.17
N PHE A 112 12.44 14.54 15.84
CA PHE A 112 11.43 15.47 16.37
C PHE A 112 10.69 16.15 15.22
N MET A 113 11.42 16.73 14.25
CA MET A 113 10.85 17.38 13.07
C MET A 113 9.88 16.45 12.33
N VAL A 114 10.29 15.20 12.05
CA VAL A 114 9.42 14.23 11.36
C VAL A 114 8.15 13.93 12.14
N LYS A 115 8.25 13.72 13.46
CA LYS A 115 7.07 13.47 14.29
C LYS A 115 6.12 14.65 14.27
N ASP A 116 6.68 15.86 14.35
CA ASP A 116 5.91 17.09 14.31
C ASP A 116 5.20 17.27 12.96
N ILE A 117 5.90 17.10 11.84
CA ILE A 117 5.33 17.10 10.48
C ILE A 117 4.18 16.10 10.35
N ILE A 118 4.34 14.86 10.84
CA ILE A 118 3.31 13.81 10.74
C ILE A 118 2.06 14.17 11.57
N LYS A 119 2.19 14.89 12.69
CA LYS A 119 1.02 15.30 13.49
C LYS A 119 0.04 16.14 12.71
N HIS A 120 0.49 16.91 11.70
CA HIS A 120 -0.41 17.68 10.86
C HIS A 120 -1.37 16.79 10.04
N ALA A 121 -1.05 15.51 9.83
CA ALA A 121 -1.95 14.56 9.17
C ALA A 121 -3.16 14.17 10.03
N ASP A 122 -3.14 14.49 11.33
CA ASP A 122 -4.09 13.99 12.35
C ASP A 122 -4.18 12.46 12.37
N MET A 123 -3.03 11.81 12.19
CA MET A 123 -2.92 10.35 12.17
C MET A 123 -2.12 9.85 13.38
N PRO A 124 -2.45 8.66 13.91
CA PRO A 124 -1.60 8.00 14.90
C PRO A 124 -0.17 7.85 14.39
N ILE A 125 0.81 8.12 15.25
CA ILE A 125 2.22 7.94 14.93
C ILE A 125 2.63 6.56 15.42
N GLY A 126 3.05 5.71 14.49
CA GLY A 126 3.64 4.40 14.80
C GLY A 126 5.14 4.52 15.12
N ARG A 127 5.93 3.58 14.60
CA ARG A 127 7.39 3.56 14.78
C ARG A 127 8.09 4.51 13.81
N ILE A 128 8.85 5.44 14.37
CA ILE A 128 9.75 6.34 13.63
C ILE A 128 11.19 5.95 13.95
N ASP A 129 11.82 5.23 13.03
CA ASP A 129 13.18 4.72 13.12
C ASP A 129 14.07 5.31 12.02
N ILE A 130 14.61 6.48 12.34
CA ILE A 130 15.51 7.26 11.49
C ILE A 130 16.67 7.79 12.33
N PRO A 131 17.82 8.13 11.71
CA PRO A 131 18.90 8.81 12.40
C PRO A 131 18.40 10.10 13.06
N ASN A 132 18.81 10.35 14.30
CA ASN A 132 18.37 11.49 15.10
C ASN A 132 19.47 12.54 15.18
N GLU A 133 19.62 13.30 14.11
CA GLU A 133 20.71 14.26 13.95
C GLU A 133 20.19 15.69 14.10
N PRO A 134 20.99 16.60 14.67
CA PRO A 134 20.62 18.00 14.76
C PRO A 134 20.68 18.64 13.36
N LEU A 135 19.71 19.49 13.04
CA LEU A 135 19.66 20.22 11.77
C LEU A 135 19.51 21.70 12.08
N ALA A 136 20.51 22.49 11.68
CA ALA A 136 20.58 23.90 12.04
C ALA A 136 19.38 24.70 11.53
N ARG A 137 18.99 24.52 10.26
CA ARG A 137 17.81 25.17 9.67
C ARG A 137 17.21 24.29 8.59
N LEU A 138 15.89 24.14 8.61
CA LEU A 138 15.15 23.46 7.56
C LEU A 138 13.81 24.17 7.29
N PRO A 139 13.73 24.99 6.23
CA PRO A 139 12.46 25.56 5.78
C PRO A 139 11.67 24.52 4.98
N ILE A 140 10.39 24.40 5.29
CA ILE A 140 9.41 23.58 4.57
C ILE A 140 8.35 24.53 4.04
N SER A 141 8.26 24.68 2.72
CA SER A 141 7.38 25.66 2.08
C SER A 141 6.25 24.96 1.34
N THR A 142 5.10 24.82 2.00
CA THR A 142 3.87 24.24 1.46
C THR A 142 4.12 22.92 0.75
N LEU A 143 4.64 21.93 1.48
CA LEU A 143 4.87 20.59 0.96
C LEU A 143 3.83 19.62 1.52
N PRO A 144 3.35 18.66 0.70
CA PRO A 144 2.70 17.46 1.21
C PRO A 144 3.53 16.81 2.32
N ILE A 145 2.89 16.27 3.34
CA ILE A 145 3.55 15.65 4.51
C ILE A 145 4.61 14.64 4.08
N TRP A 146 4.32 13.76 3.12
CA TRP A 146 5.31 12.78 2.64
C TRP A 146 6.55 13.44 2.02
N GLN A 147 6.41 14.55 1.29
CA GLN A 147 7.54 15.28 0.71
C GLN A 147 8.33 16.02 1.78
N ALA A 148 7.65 16.61 2.76
CA ALA A 148 8.28 17.26 3.91
C ALA A 148 9.15 16.26 4.70
N VAL A 149 8.64 15.06 4.97
CA VAL A 149 9.41 13.96 5.60
C VAL A 149 10.61 13.56 4.74
N LEU A 150 10.42 13.38 3.43
CA LEU A 150 11.53 13.05 2.52
C LEU A 150 12.59 14.17 2.47
N GLN A 151 12.19 15.44 2.58
CA GLN A 151 13.13 16.56 2.64
C GLN A 151 14.00 16.48 3.91
N VAL A 152 13.41 16.15 5.07
CA VAL A 152 14.18 15.93 6.31
C VAL A 152 15.19 14.80 6.11
N LEU A 153 14.74 13.64 5.60
CA LEU A 153 15.63 12.49 5.34
C LEU A 153 16.75 12.85 4.38
N HIS A 154 16.42 13.51 3.27
CA HIS A 154 17.40 13.93 2.27
C HIS A 154 18.47 14.85 2.89
N THR A 155 18.05 15.77 3.76
CA THR A 155 18.96 16.67 4.47
C THR A 155 19.88 15.89 5.41
N VAL A 156 19.34 14.94 6.18
CA VAL A 156 20.13 14.05 7.03
C VAL A 156 21.17 13.25 6.22
N ARG A 157 20.76 12.68 5.08
CA ARG A 157 21.69 11.97 4.18
C ARG A 157 22.82 12.88 3.70
N LEU A 158 22.50 14.08 3.24
CA LEU A 158 23.50 15.00 2.71
C LEU A 158 24.45 15.54 3.77
N ALA A 159 23.93 15.88 4.96
CA ALA A 159 24.72 16.49 6.02
C ALA A 159 25.57 15.46 6.79
N TYR A 160 25.05 14.25 7.01
CA TYR A 160 25.66 13.26 7.90
C TYR A 160 26.08 11.96 7.21
N GLY A 161 25.76 11.78 5.93
CA GLY A 161 26.16 10.58 5.16
C GLY A 161 25.38 9.31 5.50
N HIS A 162 24.27 9.39 6.23
CA HIS A 162 23.43 8.24 6.54
C HIS A 162 22.77 7.64 5.30
N ASP A 163 22.79 6.31 5.16
CA ASP A 163 22.05 5.62 4.10
C ASP A 163 20.55 5.55 4.45
N ILE A 164 19.75 6.32 3.71
CA ILE A 164 18.29 6.38 3.85
C ILE A 164 17.56 5.64 2.73
N SER A 165 18.27 4.98 1.81
CA SER A 165 17.67 4.41 0.58
C SER A 165 16.57 3.38 0.84
N ARG A 166 16.61 2.71 2.00
CA ARG A 166 15.65 1.67 2.40
C ARG A 166 14.55 2.17 3.35
N ILE A 167 14.66 3.42 3.79
CA ILE A 167 13.67 4.05 4.65
C ILE A 167 12.42 4.33 3.82
N ALA A 168 11.28 3.80 4.26
CA ALA A 168 9.98 4.04 3.65
C ALA A 168 9.04 4.70 4.65
N LEU A 169 8.08 5.47 4.14
CA LEU A 169 6.95 6.02 4.88
C LEU A 169 5.69 5.26 4.47
N TRP A 170 4.94 4.71 5.44
CA TRP A 170 3.68 4.01 5.18
C TRP A 170 2.73 4.10 6.37
N LEU A 171 1.44 3.85 6.14
CA LEU A 171 0.45 3.65 7.19
C LEU A 171 0.39 2.17 7.56
N GLY A 172 0.80 1.82 8.78
CA GLY A 172 0.67 0.48 9.36
C GLY A 172 -0.55 0.36 10.27
N ALA A 173 -0.66 -0.78 10.97
CA ALA A 173 -1.78 -1.05 11.88
C ALA A 173 -1.80 -0.11 13.11
N GLU A 174 -0.63 0.24 13.63
CA GLU A 174 -0.45 1.11 14.80
C GLU A 174 -0.35 2.60 14.44
N GLY A 175 -0.38 2.94 13.15
CA GLY A 175 -0.24 4.32 12.66
C GLY A 175 0.86 4.48 11.62
N VAL A 176 1.27 5.74 11.42
CA VAL A 176 2.26 6.12 10.41
C VAL A 176 3.66 5.69 10.84
N ASN A 177 4.25 4.81 10.04
CA ASN A 177 5.57 4.24 10.23
C ASN A 177 6.60 4.88 9.29
N LEU A 178 7.83 5.06 9.78
CA LEU A 178 8.95 5.55 8.99
C LEU A 178 10.24 4.80 9.37
N GLY A 179 10.81 4.03 8.44
CA GLY A 179 12.09 3.35 8.68
C GLY A 179 12.39 2.20 7.72
N ASP A 180 13.53 1.54 7.93
CA ASP A 180 13.92 0.27 7.27
C ASP A 180 13.58 -0.93 8.18
N PHE A 181 12.29 -1.11 8.45
CA PHE A 181 11.79 -2.26 9.18
C PHE A 181 10.50 -2.78 8.53
N ASP A 182 10.10 -3.96 8.98
CA ASP A 182 8.93 -4.69 8.50
C ASP A 182 7.69 -4.39 9.33
N GLU A 183 6.54 -4.34 8.67
CA GLU A 183 5.24 -4.27 9.32
C GLU A 183 4.97 -5.62 10.02
N PRO A 184 4.65 -5.62 11.34
CA PRO A 184 4.32 -6.83 12.06
C PRO A 184 3.11 -7.57 11.47
N GLY A 185 3.10 -8.88 11.63
CA GLY A 185 1.96 -9.74 11.31
C GLY A 185 2.39 -11.12 10.87
N ASP A 186 1.41 -11.96 10.57
CA ASP A 186 1.64 -13.32 10.06
C ASP A 186 2.52 -13.32 8.80
N VAL A 187 3.39 -14.32 8.73
CA VAL A 187 4.33 -14.56 7.62
C VAL A 187 3.79 -15.71 6.79
N PRO A 188 3.03 -15.45 5.71
CA PRO A 188 2.48 -16.52 4.90
C PRO A 188 3.60 -17.29 4.20
N VAL A 189 3.50 -18.62 4.22
CA VAL A 189 4.39 -19.51 3.47
C VAL A 189 3.87 -19.64 2.05
N ILE A 190 4.76 -19.46 1.08
CA ILE A 190 4.51 -19.63 -0.35
C ILE A 190 5.43 -20.72 -0.88
N ALA A 191 4.88 -21.91 -1.14
CA ALA A 191 5.66 -23.11 -1.43
C ALA A 191 5.31 -23.77 -2.76
N THR A 192 6.33 -24.37 -3.40
CA THR A 192 6.17 -25.17 -4.63
C THR A 192 5.32 -26.41 -4.36
N GLY A 193 4.33 -26.65 -5.21
CA GLY A 193 3.40 -27.78 -5.05
C GLY A 193 2.23 -27.48 -4.10
N GLU A 194 2.23 -26.31 -3.46
CA GLU A 194 1.15 -25.82 -2.61
C GLU A 194 0.46 -24.61 -3.27
N ASN A 195 0.76 -23.41 -2.80
CA ASN A 195 0.13 -22.16 -3.22
C ASN A 195 0.99 -21.32 -4.18
N LEU A 196 2.25 -21.70 -4.44
CA LEU A 196 3.08 -21.02 -5.44
C LEU A 196 2.61 -21.36 -6.87
N ILE A 197 2.07 -20.37 -7.57
CA ILE A 197 1.56 -20.52 -8.93
C ILE A 197 2.64 -20.20 -9.96
N ARG A 198 3.35 -19.08 -9.78
CA ARG A 198 4.42 -18.66 -10.68
C ARG A 198 5.50 -17.90 -9.93
N HIS A 199 6.75 -18.14 -10.32
CA HIS A 199 7.89 -17.38 -9.82
C HIS A 199 8.72 -16.90 -11.03
N LEU A 200 8.78 -15.58 -11.19
CA LEU A 200 9.56 -14.91 -12.23
C LEU A 200 10.75 -14.20 -11.59
N THR A 201 11.96 -14.66 -11.91
CA THR A 201 13.18 -14.03 -11.45
C THR A 201 13.50 -12.77 -12.26
N ALA A 202 14.01 -11.74 -11.60
CA ALA A 202 14.48 -10.55 -12.28
C ALA A 202 15.64 -10.87 -13.23
N THR A 203 15.53 -10.44 -14.49
CA THR A 203 16.61 -10.57 -15.48
C THR A 203 17.60 -9.41 -15.43
N LYS A 204 17.18 -8.25 -14.92
CA LYS A 204 18.02 -7.07 -14.74
C LYS A 204 18.70 -7.11 -13.37
N LYS A 205 19.95 -6.64 -13.28
CA LYS A 205 20.77 -6.58 -12.05
C LYS A 205 20.07 -5.93 -10.84
N ASN A 206 19.07 -5.08 -11.09
CA ASN A 206 18.30 -4.40 -10.04
C ASN A 206 16.77 -4.51 -10.28
N GLY A 207 16.33 -5.55 -10.99
CA GLY A 207 14.90 -5.83 -11.14
C GLY A 207 14.35 -6.47 -9.87
N LEU A 208 13.04 -6.31 -9.65
CA LEU A 208 12.33 -7.06 -8.62
C LEU A 208 11.93 -8.43 -9.16
N HIS A 209 12.09 -9.45 -8.34
CA HIS A 209 11.50 -10.76 -8.56
C HIS A 209 9.99 -10.67 -8.36
N SER A 210 9.23 -11.56 -8.99
CA SER A 210 7.77 -11.58 -8.88
C SER A 210 7.29 -12.98 -8.55
N VAL A 211 6.43 -13.08 -7.55
CA VAL A 211 5.72 -14.28 -7.15
C VAL A 211 4.23 -14.08 -7.41
N GLU A 212 3.60 -15.08 -8.00
CA GLU A 212 2.15 -15.22 -8.11
C GLU A 212 1.73 -16.39 -7.23
N THR A 213 0.77 -16.14 -6.36
CA THR A 213 0.20 -17.11 -5.42
C THR A 213 -1.32 -16.97 -5.39
N VAL A 214 -1.97 -17.86 -4.65
CA VAL A 214 -3.39 -17.75 -4.29
C VAL A 214 -3.67 -16.41 -3.56
N LEU A 215 -4.93 -16.11 -3.28
CA LEU A 215 -5.24 -14.91 -2.50
C LEU A 215 -4.64 -15.04 -1.10
N LEU A 216 -3.91 -14.01 -0.66
CA LEU A 216 -3.40 -13.88 0.70
C LEU A 216 -4.00 -12.59 1.26
N PRO A 217 -5.24 -12.64 1.79
CA PRO A 217 -5.95 -11.44 2.22
C PRO A 217 -5.14 -10.67 3.27
N GLY A 218 -5.04 -9.35 3.11
CA GLY A 218 -4.39 -8.48 4.10
C GLY A 218 -2.86 -8.48 4.05
N LEU A 219 -2.23 -9.22 3.13
CA LEU A 219 -0.81 -9.07 2.86
C LEU A 219 -0.57 -7.73 2.14
N SER A 220 0.11 -6.80 2.78
CA SER A 220 0.51 -5.51 2.20
C SER A 220 2.02 -5.44 1.97
N HIS A 221 2.47 -4.38 1.30
CA HIS A 221 3.88 -4.03 1.27
C HIS A 221 4.44 -3.85 2.69
N SER A 222 5.75 -3.96 2.84
CA SER A 222 6.46 -3.94 4.13
C SER A 222 6.21 -5.13 5.05
N ARG A 223 5.29 -6.07 4.73
CA ARG A 223 5.17 -7.35 5.45
C ARG A 223 6.14 -8.40 4.92
N LEU A 224 6.48 -9.36 5.77
CA LEU A 224 7.27 -10.52 5.41
C LEU A 224 6.41 -11.65 4.82
N PHE A 225 7.01 -12.48 3.98
CA PHE A 225 6.48 -13.77 3.55
C PHE A 225 7.64 -14.77 3.42
N HIS A 226 7.36 -16.05 3.61
CA HIS A 226 8.36 -17.11 3.47
C HIS A 226 8.22 -17.77 2.09
N LEU A 227 9.26 -17.70 1.26
CA LEU A 227 9.26 -18.31 -0.07
C LEU A 227 10.06 -19.62 -0.08
N MET A 228 9.39 -20.70 -0.48
CA MET A 228 9.96 -22.04 -0.66
C MET A 228 9.78 -22.49 -2.12
N ASP A 229 10.71 -22.09 -3.00
CA ASP A 229 10.75 -22.55 -4.39
C ASP A 229 11.82 -23.62 -4.59
N SER A 230 11.42 -24.89 -4.54
CA SER A 230 12.33 -26.04 -4.70
C SER A 230 12.95 -26.12 -6.09
N ARG A 231 12.30 -25.55 -7.12
CA ARG A 231 12.82 -25.55 -8.51
C ARG A 231 13.98 -24.58 -8.68
N LEU A 232 13.97 -23.50 -7.90
CA LEU A 232 14.99 -22.44 -7.92
C LEU A 232 15.92 -22.48 -6.69
N GLY A 233 15.73 -23.44 -5.79
CA GLY A 233 16.53 -23.57 -4.56
C GLY A 233 16.38 -22.38 -3.61
N VAL A 234 15.20 -21.76 -3.55
CA VAL A 234 14.92 -20.62 -2.68
C VAL A 234 14.15 -21.12 -1.45
N ASP A 235 14.69 -20.87 -0.28
CA ASP A 235 14.03 -21.10 1.02
C ASP A 235 14.47 -19.98 1.98
N ARG A 236 13.66 -18.94 2.11
CA ARG A 236 13.93 -17.79 3.00
C ARG A 236 12.73 -16.86 3.18
N GLU A 237 12.74 -16.12 4.29
CA GLU A 237 11.84 -14.99 4.50
C GLU A 237 12.28 -13.77 3.69
N LEU A 238 11.30 -13.06 3.13
CA LEU A 238 11.47 -11.94 2.23
C LEU A 238 10.43 -10.88 2.51
N ARG A 239 10.81 -9.61 2.33
CA ARG A 239 9.89 -8.48 2.41
C ARG A 239 9.13 -8.30 1.10
N ALA A 240 7.81 -8.14 1.20
CA ALA A 240 6.98 -7.71 0.09
C ALA A 240 7.20 -6.21 -0.18
N LEU A 241 7.66 -5.86 -1.38
CA LEU A 241 7.88 -4.47 -1.79
C LEU A 241 6.71 -3.89 -2.57
N HIS A 242 5.98 -4.77 -3.26
CA HIS A 242 4.76 -4.42 -3.95
C HIS A 242 3.82 -5.61 -3.87
N VAL A 243 2.60 -5.37 -3.40
CA VAL A 243 1.56 -6.40 -3.36
C VAL A 243 0.37 -5.91 -4.17
N LYS A 244 -0.10 -6.78 -5.05
CA LYS A 244 -1.35 -6.59 -5.78
C LYS A 244 -2.26 -7.77 -5.55
N HIS A 245 -3.39 -7.56 -4.90
CA HIS A 245 -4.49 -8.50 -4.93
C HIS A 245 -5.32 -8.23 -6.17
N ALA A 246 -5.61 -9.26 -6.94
CA ALA A 246 -6.46 -9.16 -8.13
C ALA A 246 -7.52 -10.25 -8.08
N ILE A 247 -8.78 -9.81 -8.00
CA ILE A 247 -9.97 -10.65 -8.10
C ILE A 247 -10.59 -10.35 -9.46
N THR A 248 -10.57 -11.33 -10.35
CA THR A 248 -11.13 -11.26 -11.70
C THR A 248 -12.07 -12.43 -11.93
N PRO A 249 -12.93 -12.45 -12.96
CA PRO A 249 -13.89 -13.53 -13.15
C PRO A 249 -13.23 -14.90 -13.32
N ASN A 250 -11.99 -14.91 -13.82
CA ASN A 250 -11.26 -16.12 -14.19
C ASN A 250 -10.20 -16.53 -13.15
N SER A 251 -9.74 -15.60 -12.32
CA SER A 251 -8.65 -15.85 -11.40
C SER A 251 -8.65 -14.90 -10.23
N VAL A 252 -8.22 -15.42 -9.08
CA VAL A 252 -8.08 -14.67 -7.84
C VAL A 252 -6.69 -14.94 -7.28
N ARG A 253 -5.87 -13.90 -7.24
CA ARG A 253 -4.42 -14.03 -7.07
C ARG A 253 -3.86 -12.90 -6.21
N THR A 254 -2.74 -13.21 -5.57
CA THR A 254 -1.84 -12.20 -5.01
C THR A 254 -0.54 -12.21 -5.81
N PHE A 255 -0.17 -11.04 -6.30
CA PHE A 255 1.11 -10.79 -6.95
C PHE A 255 2.01 -10.04 -6.00
N ILE A 256 3.18 -10.60 -5.71
CA ILE A 256 4.17 -10.03 -4.81
C ILE A 256 5.42 -9.72 -5.62
N LYS A 257 5.97 -8.52 -5.48
CA LYS A 257 7.34 -8.23 -5.95
C LYS A 257 8.26 -8.03 -4.76
N TYR A 258 9.45 -8.60 -4.86
CA TYR A 258 10.47 -8.56 -3.80
C TYR A 258 11.87 -8.46 -4.41
N GLY A 259 12.86 -8.11 -3.58
CA GLY A 259 14.26 -8.03 -4.00
C GLY A 259 14.96 -6.83 -3.38
N ARG A 260 15.85 -6.19 -4.14
CA ARG A 260 16.62 -5.04 -3.68
C ARG A 260 15.76 -3.77 -3.68
N GLU A 261 15.59 -3.17 -2.50
CA GLU A 261 14.98 -1.85 -2.29
C GLU A 261 15.89 -0.72 -2.83
N ARG A 262 15.27 0.42 -3.15
CA ARG A 262 15.93 1.61 -3.69
C ARG A 262 15.23 2.88 -3.26
#